data_AF-A0A317PGE9-F1
#
_entry.id   AF-A0A317PGE9-F1
#
_cell.length_a   1.000
_cell.length_b   1.000
_cell.length_c   1.000
_cell.angle_alpha   90.00
_cell.angle_beta   90.00
_cell.angle_gamma   90.00
#
_symmetry.space_group_name_H-M   'P 1'
#
loop_
_entity.id
_entity.type
_entity.pdbx_description
1 polymer ?
#
loop_
_entity_poly.entity_id
_entity_poly.type
_entity_poly.pdbx_seq_one_letter_code
_entity_poly.pdbx_strand_id
1 'polypeptide(L)'
;MSPSLSCRLKATRDAFKSHVHGGKTFSADEIIALIWQLDELIVMSKELERDLARHQSMETHRLDQLIGRAGNVIVLQPRPVRRPPPPGGGDAA
;
A
#
# COMPACT_ATOMS: atom_id res chain seq x y z
N MET A 1 0.37 -6.11 -4.87
CA MET A 1 -1.07 -6.34 -5.12
C MET A 1 -1.23 -7.68 -5.82
N SER A 2 -2.15 -8.53 -5.36
CA SER A 2 -2.48 -9.76 -6.10
C SER A 2 -2.91 -9.40 -7.54
N PRO A 3 -2.33 -10.01 -8.58
CA PRO A 3 -2.70 -9.75 -9.98
C PRO A 3 -4.20 -9.92 -10.24
N SER A 4 -4.87 -10.82 -9.51
CA SER A 4 -6.29 -11.14 -9.69
C SER A 4 -7.23 -10.02 -9.20
N LEU A 5 -6.91 -9.38 -8.07
CA LEU A 5 -7.73 -8.30 -7.51
C LEU A 5 -7.66 -7.04 -8.39
N SER A 6 -6.44 -6.67 -8.83
CA SER A 6 -6.24 -5.48 -9.65
C SER A 6 -6.94 -5.60 -11.02
N CYS A 7 -6.88 -6.78 -11.65
CA CYS A 7 -7.60 -7.05 -12.89
C CYS A 7 -9.11 -6.97 -12.70
N ARG A 8 -9.67 -7.56 -11.64
CA ARG A 8 -11.11 -7.48 -11.34
C ARG A 8 -11.58 -6.06 -11.06
N LEU A 9 -10.84 -5.29 -10.26
CA LEU A 9 -11.14 -3.87 -10.01
C LEU A 9 -11.19 -3.04 -11.30
N LYS A 10 -10.22 -3.26 -12.21
CA LYS A 10 -10.21 -2.57 -13.51
C LYS A 10 -11.39 -2.97 -14.38
N ALA A 11 -11.71 -4.27 -14.44
CA ALA A 11 -12.84 -4.77 -15.22
C ALA A 11 -14.18 -4.21 -14.72
N THR A 12 -14.40 -4.26 -13.40
CA THR A 12 -15.58 -3.68 -12.74
C THR A 12 -15.67 -2.18 -13.04
N ARG A 13 -14.59 -1.42 -12.86
CA ARG A 13 -14.53 0.02 -13.21
C ARG A 13 -14.87 0.28 -14.68
N ASP A 14 -14.34 -0.51 -15.60
CA ASP A 14 -14.56 -0.29 -17.04
C ASP A 14 -16.01 -0.61 -17.44
N ALA A 15 -16.66 -1.59 -16.79
CA ALA A 15 -18.11 -1.83 -16.94
C ALA A 15 -18.97 -0.65 -16.45
N PHE A 16 -18.49 0.11 -15.46
CA PHE A 16 -19.19 1.30 -14.97
C PHE A 16 -19.13 2.51 -15.91
N LYS A 17 -18.11 2.62 -16.76
CA LYS A 17 -17.88 3.82 -17.60
C LYS A 17 -19.05 4.12 -18.54
N SER A 18 -19.69 3.10 -19.11
CA SER A 18 -20.82 3.28 -20.02
C SER A 18 -22.06 3.86 -19.34
N HIS A 19 -22.20 3.64 -18.03
CA HIS A 19 -23.32 4.12 -17.24
C HIS A 19 -23.08 5.53 -16.70
N VAL A 20 -21.84 5.84 -16.29
CA VAL A 20 -21.45 7.16 -15.77
C VAL A 20 -21.37 8.22 -16.87
N HIS A 21 -20.91 7.85 -18.08
CA HIS A 21 -20.70 8.81 -19.17
C HIS A 21 -21.74 8.71 -20.30
N GLY A 22 -22.51 7.62 -20.37
CA GLY A 22 -23.48 7.37 -21.44
C GLY A 22 -24.92 7.77 -21.13
N GLY A 23 -25.20 8.29 -19.93
CA GLY A 23 -26.56 8.69 -19.50
C GLY A 23 -27.54 7.51 -19.32
N LYS A 24 -27.04 6.27 -19.32
CA LYS A 24 -27.85 5.07 -19.08
C LYS A 24 -28.03 4.84 -17.58
N THR A 25 -29.29 4.67 -17.17
CA THR A 25 -29.65 4.25 -15.82
C THR A 25 -29.47 2.75 -15.67
N PHE A 26 -29.05 2.30 -14.49
CA PHE A 26 -29.03 0.88 -14.17
C PHE A 26 -30.45 0.36 -13.99
N SER A 27 -30.70 -0.84 -14.49
CA SER A 27 -31.83 -1.67 -14.09
C SER A 27 -31.64 -2.21 -12.67
N ALA A 28 -32.73 -2.68 -12.04
CA ALA A 28 -32.67 -3.28 -10.72
C ALA A 28 -31.74 -4.51 -10.68
N ASP A 29 -31.78 -5.35 -11.72
CA ASP A 29 -30.95 -6.56 -11.81
C ASP A 29 -29.46 -6.21 -11.96
N GLU A 30 -29.14 -5.16 -12.72
CA GLU A 30 -27.77 -4.67 -12.84
C GLU A 30 -27.25 -4.12 -11.51
N ILE A 31 -28.09 -3.39 -10.75
CA ILE A 31 -27.73 -2.92 -9.41
C ILE A 31 -27.44 -4.10 -8.47
N ILE A 32 -28.29 -5.15 -8.49
CA ILE A 32 -28.08 -6.34 -7.67
C ILE A 32 -26.77 -7.04 -8.04
N ALA A 33 -26.52 -7.25 -9.33
CA ALA A 33 -25.29 -7.86 -9.81
C ALA A 33 -24.04 -7.06 -9.40
N LEU A 34 -24.13 -5.73 -9.42
CA LEU A 34 -23.05 -4.84 -8.99
C LEU A 34 -22.79 -4.93 -7.49
N ILE A 35 -23.84 -4.97 -6.66
CA ILE A 35 -23.70 -5.16 -5.21
C ILE A 35 -22.93 -6.46 -4.93
N TRP A 36 -23.28 -7.55 -5.62
CA TRP A 36 -22.61 -8.84 -5.45
C TRP A 36 -21.14 -8.79 -5.86
N GLN A 37 -20.82 -8.13 -6.98
CA GLN A 37 -19.44 -7.95 -7.42
C GLN A 37 -18.61 -7.11 -6.43
N LEU A 38 -19.21 -6.08 -5.83
CA LEU A 38 -18.55 -5.26 -4.82
C LEU A 38 -18.30 -6.04 -3.53
N ASP A 39 -19.26 -6.85 -3.08
CA ASP A 39 -19.10 -7.72 -1.91
C ASP A 39 -17.96 -8.72 -2.10
N GLU A 40 -17.85 -9.34 -3.29
CA GLU A 40 -16.74 -10.25 -3.60
C GLU A 40 -15.39 -9.53 -3.55
N LEU A 41 -15.31 -8.32 -4.10
CA LEU A 41 -14.09 -7.48 -4.04
C LEU A 41 -13.72 -7.11 -2.59
N ILE A 42 -14.70 -6.81 -1.74
CA ILE A 42 -14.47 -6.53 -0.31
C ILE A 42 -13.91 -7.76 0.40
N VAL A 43 -14.46 -8.96 0.13
CA VAL A 43 -13.95 -10.22 0.70
C VAL A 43 -12.51 -10.44 0.27
N MET A 44 -12.21 -10.34 -1.02
CA MET A 44 -10.84 -10.50 -1.54
C MET A 44 -9.87 -9.47 -0.94
N SER A 45 -10.30 -8.22 -0.73
CA SER A 45 -9.48 -7.18 -0.10
C SER A 45 -9.16 -7.51 1.36
N LYS A 46 -10.16 -7.97 2.13
CA LYS A 46 -9.98 -8.36 3.53
C LYS A 46 -9.05 -9.57 3.67
N GLU A 47 -9.13 -10.53 2.76
CA GLU A 47 -8.20 -11.66 2.72
C GLU A 47 -6.76 -11.20 2.49
N LEU A 48 -6.56 -10.29 1.53
CA LEU A 48 -5.24 -9.72 1.25
C LEU A 48 -4.67 -8.95 2.46
N GLU A 49 -5.51 -8.19 3.17
CA GLU A 49 -5.12 -7.50 4.40
C GLU A 49 -4.69 -8.47 5.51
N ARG A 50 -5.43 -9.57 5.69
CA ARG A 50 -5.05 -10.61 6.66
C ARG A 50 -3.73 -11.26 6.31
N ASP A 51 -3.51 -11.57 5.03
CA ASP A 51 -2.26 -12.18 4.58
C ASP A 51 -1.07 -11.21 4.74
N LEU A 52 -1.28 -9.92 4.48
CA LEU A 52 -0.28 -8.89 4.74
C LEU A 52 0.04 -8.78 6.23
N ALA A 53 -0.98 -8.78 7.10
CA ALA A 53 -0.80 -8.74 8.55
C ALA A 53 -0.03 -9.96 9.06
N ARG A 54 -0.33 -11.16 8.54
CA ARG A 54 0.44 -12.38 8.85
C ARG A 54 1.89 -12.26 8.41
N HIS A 55 2.14 -11.76 7.21
CA HIS A 55 3.50 -11.57 6.71
C HIS A 55 4.31 -10.61 7.58
N GLN A 56 3.73 -9.45 7.92
CA GLN A 56 4.35 -8.46 8.80
C GLN A 56 4.63 -9.05 10.19
N SER A 57 3.70 -9.84 10.75
CA SER A 57 3.91 -10.51 12.04
C SER A 57 5.04 -11.55 11.98
N MET A 58 5.22 -12.26 10.87
CA MET A 58 6.35 -13.18 10.71
C MET A 58 7.68 -12.43 10.57
N GLU A 59 7.70 -11.29 9.87
CA GLU A 59 8.89 -10.46 9.74
C GLU A 59 9.31 -9.83 11.06
N THR A 60 8.37 -9.29 11.85
CA THR A 60 8.67 -8.77 13.18
C THR A 60 9.19 -9.86 14.10
N HIS A 61 8.58 -11.04 14.09
CA HIS A 61 9.05 -12.16 14.90
C HIS A 61 10.47 -12.62 14.50
N ARG A 62 10.79 -12.64 13.20
CA ARG A 62 12.15 -12.92 12.71
C ARG A 62 13.13 -11.85 13.15
N LEU A 63 12.74 -10.57 13.09
CA LEU A 63 13.56 -9.46 13.53
C LEU A 63 13.85 -9.55 15.04
N ASP A 64 12.84 -9.84 15.86
CA ASP A 64 13.02 -10.03 17.31
C ASP A 64 13.96 -11.20 17.63
N GLN A 65 13.85 -12.31 16.89
CA GLN A 65 14.80 -13.42 17.03
C GLN A 65 16.23 -13.03 16.61
N LEU A 66 16.38 -12.24 15.55
CA LEU A 66 17.69 -11.72 15.14
C LEU A 66 18.27 -10.77 16.19
N ILE A 67 17.48 -9.85 16.74
CA ILE A 67 17.90 -8.93 17.81
C ILE A 67 18.27 -9.71 19.08
N GLY A 68 17.44 -10.68 19.48
CA GLY A 68 17.70 -11.54 20.65
C GLY A 68 18.95 -12.41 20.48
N ARG A 69 19.25 -12.88 19.27
CA ARG A 69 20.51 -13.59 18.95
C ARG A 69 21.70 -12.64 18.81
N ALA A 70 21.45 -11.41 18.35
CA ALA A 70 22.45 -10.36 18.18
C ALA A 70 22.65 -9.50 19.44
N GLY A 71 22.33 -10.03 20.63
CA GLY A 71 22.40 -9.35 21.94
C GLY A 71 23.73 -8.70 22.34
N ASN A 72 24.70 -8.59 21.42
CA ASN A 72 25.99 -7.91 21.54
C ASN A 72 26.35 -6.98 20.36
N VAL A 73 25.40 -6.54 19.52
CA VAL A 73 25.71 -5.60 18.42
C VAL A 73 25.16 -4.21 18.73
N ILE A 74 26.07 -3.31 19.13
CA ILE A 74 25.78 -1.87 19.25
C ILE A 74 25.52 -1.34 17.84
N VAL A 75 24.30 -0.88 17.57
CA VAL A 75 23.99 -0.11 16.37
C VAL A 75 24.72 1.23 16.48
N LEU A 76 25.88 1.35 15.82
CA LEU A 76 26.56 2.63 15.66
C LEU A 76 25.68 3.52 14.77
N GLN A 77 24.99 4.49 15.37
CA GLN A 77 24.30 5.51 14.59
C GLN A 77 25.31 6.19 13.65
N PRO A 78 24.99 6.35 12.36
CA PRO A 78 25.83 7.11 11.45
C PRO A 78 25.98 8.53 12.01
N ARG A 79 27.22 8.95 12.30
CA ARG A 79 27.50 10.33 12.72
C ARG A 79 26.90 11.27 11.67
N PRO A 80 26.13 12.30 12.06
CA PRO A 80 25.66 13.29 11.10
C PRO A 80 26.89 13.94 10.45
N VAL A 81 26.98 13.83 9.12
CA VAL A 81 27.98 14.51 8.32
C VAL A 81 27.79 16.01 8.56
N ARG A 82 28.67 16.62 9.36
CA ARG A 82 28.70 18.07 9.55
C ARG A 82 28.98 18.68 8.17
N ARG A 83 27.98 19.33 7.58
CA ARG A 83 28.17 20.13 6.36
C ARG A 83 29.21 21.21 6.70
N PRO A 84 30.23 21.44 5.85
CA PRO A 84 31.12 22.56 6.03
C PRO A 84 30.32 23.88 5.93
N PRO A 85 30.68 24.92 6.71
CA PRO A 85 30.01 26.21 6.63
C PRO A 85 30.14 26.79 5.21
N PRO A 86 29.13 27.54 4.74
CA PRO A 86 29.18 28.15 3.42
C PRO A 86 30.34 29.14 3.35
N PRO A 87 31.02 29.25 2.19
CA PRO A 87 32.06 30.26 2.00
C PRO A 87 31.44 31.64 2.16
N GLY A 88 31.98 32.42 3.09
CA GLY A 88 31.60 33.81 3.32
C GLY A 88 31.81 34.60 2.04
N GLY A 89 30.71 35.01 1.41
CA GLY A 89 30.70 36.02 0.36
C GLY A 89 31.13 37.35 0.98
N GLY A 90 32.16 37.95 0.37
CA GLY A 90 32.76 39.20 0.82
C GLY A 90 31.80 40.37 0.80
N ASP A 91 32.12 41.35 1.62
CA ASP A 91 31.62 42.71 1.48
C ASP A 91 32.82 43.61 1.18
N ALA A 92 32.72 44.32 0.06
CA ALA A 92 33.63 45.38 -0.34
C ALA A 92 32.92 46.70 -0.05
N ALA A 93 33.43 47.46 0.92
CA ALA A 93 33.13 48.87 1.12
C ALA A 93 34.28 49.55 1.87
#